data_AF-A0A150P0C4-F1
#
_entry.id   AF-A0A150P0C4-F1
#
_cell.length_a   1.000
_cell.length_b   1.000
_cell.length_c   1.000
_cell.angle_alpha   90.00
_cell.angle_beta   90.00
_cell.angle_gamma   90.00
#
_symmetry.space_group_name_H-M   'P 1'
#
loop_
_entity.id
_entity.type
_entity.pdbx_description
1 polymer ?
#
loop_
_entity_poly.entity_id
_entity_poly.type
_entity_poly.pdbx_seq_one_letter_code
_entity_poly.pdbx_strand_id
1 'polypeptide(L)' 'MGPTRARPPDLGPGEFAMVDPSPRAAVVASLASTLSRAVALGDEVGARVVHEALGRLLGLPVAPEG' A
#
# COMPACT_ATOMS: atom_id res chain seq x y z
N MET A 1 26.15 -36.15 9.01
CA MET A 1 25.55 -35.40 7.89
C MET A 1 24.33 -34.66 8.45
N GLY A 2 24.46 -33.36 8.74
CA GLY A 2 23.34 -32.53 9.20
C GLY A 2 22.58 -31.92 8.01
N PRO A 3 21.28 -31.62 8.14
CA PRO A 3 20.48 -31.13 7.01
C PRO A 3 20.95 -29.75 6.57
N THR A 4 21.24 -29.60 5.29
CA THR A 4 21.53 -28.30 4.66
C THR A 4 20.32 -27.39 4.81
N ARG A 5 20.49 -26.28 5.53
CA ARG A 5 19.47 -25.23 5.64
C ARG A 5 19.24 -24.64 4.24
N ALA A 6 18.06 -24.85 3.66
CA ALA A 6 17.68 -24.22 2.41
C ALA A 6 17.66 -22.70 2.63
N ARG A 7 18.61 -22.00 2.01
CA ARG A 7 18.61 -20.55 1.96
C ARG A 7 17.61 -20.13 0.88
N PRO A 8 16.57 -19.34 1.21
CA PRO A 8 15.66 -18.83 0.20
C PRO A 8 16.46 -17.99 -0.80
N PRO A 9 16.07 -18.00 -2.09
CA PRO A 9 16.71 -17.17 -3.10
C PRO A 9 16.65 -15.70 -2.68
N ASP A 10 17.75 -15.00 -2.89
CA ASP A 10 17.85 -13.55 -2.70
C ASP A 10 17.07 -12.90 -3.84
N LEU A 11 15.76 -12.69 -3.62
CA LEU A 11 14.89 -12.05 -4.60
C LEU A 11 15.31 -10.57 -4.67
N GLY A 12 15.96 -10.20 -5.77
CA GLY A 12 16.37 -8.82 -6.01
C GLY A 12 15.15 -7.89 -6.09
N PRO A 13 15.32 -6.57 -5.84
CA PRO A 13 14.22 -5.59 -5.91
C PRO A 13 13.42 -5.58 -7.23
N GLY A 14 13.96 -6.16 -8.31
CA GLY A 14 13.31 -6.29 -9.62
C GLY A 14 12.75 -7.69 -9.94
N GLU A 15 12.84 -8.66 -9.02
CA GLU A 15 12.34 -10.03 -9.20
C GLU A 15 10.90 -10.20 -8.66
N PHE A 16 10.34 -9.15 -8.06
CA PHE A 16 8.89 -8.97 -8.04
C PHE A 16 8.46 -8.78 -9.49
N ALA A 17 8.02 -9.87 -10.12
CA ALA A 17 7.47 -9.84 -11.47
C ALA A 17 6.59 -8.58 -11.60
N MET A 18 6.88 -7.74 -12.59
CA MET A 18 6.01 -6.61 -12.97
C MET A 18 4.72 -7.20 -13.52
N VAL A 19 3.90 -7.74 -12.63
CA VAL A 19 2.54 -8.16 -12.91
C VAL A 19 1.77 -6.89 -13.18
N ASP A 20 1.04 -6.85 -14.29
CA ASP A 20 0.11 -5.77 -14.57
C ASP A 20 -0.81 -5.62 -13.37
N PRO A 21 -0.80 -4.46 -12.67
CA PRO A 21 -1.58 -4.31 -11.47
C PRO A 21 -3.05 -4.50 -11.83
N SER A 22 -3.75 -5.31 -11.03
CA SER A 22 -5.20 -5.36 -11.14
C SER A 22 -5.77 -3.94 -11.08
N PRO A 23 -6.94 -3.67 -11.69
CA PRO A 23 -7.56 -2.34 -11.62
C PRO A 23 -7.68 -1.80 -10.19
N ARG A 24 -7.97 -2.69 -9.22
CA ARG A 24 -8.01 -2.34 -7.80
C ARG A 24 -6.64 -1.91 -7.26
N ALA A 25 -5.58 -2.62 -7.62
CA ALA A 25 -4.21 -2.28 -7.21
C ALA A 25 -3.77 -0.92 -7.79
N ALA A 26 -4.12 -0.63 -9.05
CA ALA A 26 -3.85 0.67 -9.66
C ALA A 26 -4.55 1.82 -8.92
N VAL A 27 -5.82 1.63 -8.53
CA VAL A 27 -6.57 2.61 -7.74
C VAL A 27 -5.93 2.82 -6.35
N VAL A 28 -5.54 1.75 -5.66
CA VAL A 28 -4.85 1.83 -4.36
C VAL A 28 -3.54 2.61 -4.48
N ALA A 29 -2.73 2.33 -5.50
CA ALA A 29 -1.47 3.04 -5.74
C ALA A 29 -1.69 4.54 -6.00
N SER A 30 -2.70 4.88 -6.80
CA SER A 30 -3.08 6.27 -7.07
C SER A 30 -3.52 7.02 -5.80
N LEU A 31 -4.35 6.40 -4.97
CA LEU A 31 -4.79 6.95 -3.69
C LEU A 31 -3.60 7.11 -2.72
N ALA A 32 -2.72 6.13 -2.62
CA ALA A 32 -1.53 6.21 -1.77
C ALA A 32 -0.58 7.35 -2.18
N SER A 33 -0.38 7.55 -3.49
CA SER A 33 0.39 8.68 -4.03
C SER A 33 -0.26 10.02 -3.69
N THR A 34 -1.59 10.08 -3.77
CA THR A 34 -2.37 11.30 -3.45
C THR A 34 -2.31 11.61 -1.96
N LEU A 35 -2.45 10.61 -1.09
CA LEU A 35 -2.30 10.76 0.35
C LEU A 35 -0.91 11.30 0.72
N SER A 36 0.15 10.74 0.11
CA SER A 36 1.52 11.19 0.35
C SER A 36 1.71 12.67 0.00
N ARG A 37 1.11 13.13 -1.12
CA ARG A 37 1.13 14.55 -1.51
C ARG A 37 0.35 15.43 -0.55
N ALA A 38 -0.86 15.02 -0.17
CA ALA A 38 -1.71 15.78 0.76
C ALA A 38 -0.99 16.00 2.10
N VAL A 39 -0.36 14.94 2.64
CA VAL A 39 0.45 15.02 3.86
C VAL A 39 1.65 15.96 3.68
N ALA A 40 2.38 15.85 2.57
CA ALA A 40 3.54 16.71 2.31
C ALA A 40 3.17 18.20 2.18
N LEU A 41 1.95 18.50 1.76
CA LEU A 41 1.43 19.86 1.61
C LEU A 41 0.71 20.39 2.87
N GLY A 42 0.52 19.56 3.89
CA GLY A 42 -0.26 19.92 5.07
C GLY A 42 -1.77 20.01 4.82
N ASP A 43 -2.28 19.38 3.76
CA ASP A 43 -3.71 19.29 3.47
C ASP A 43 -4.36 18.20 4.33
N GLU A 44 -4.70 18.56 5.57
CA GLU A 44 -5.27 17.64 6.56
C GLU A 44 -6.63 17.08 6.12
N VAL A 45 -7.46 17.91 5.49
CA VAL A 45 -8.79 17.50 5.01
C VAL A 45 -8.64 16.51 3.85
N GLY A 46 -7.77 16.83 2.87
CA GLY A 46 -7.48 15.94 1.76
C GLY A 46 -6.86 14.62 2.22
N ALA A 47 -5.92 14.66 3.18
CA ALA A 47 -5.32 13.45 3.74
C ALA A 47 -6.36 12.55 4.44
N ARG A 48 -7.26 13.15 5.24
CA ARG A 48 -8.33 12.40 5.91
C ARG A 48 -9.30 11.74 4.92
N VAL A 49 -9.75 12.48 3.90
CA VAL A 49 -10.67 11.95 2.88
C VAL A 49 -10.04 10.77 2.14
N VAL A 50 -8.77 10.88 1.73
CA VAL A 50 -8.08 9.81 1.00
C VAL A 50 -7.81 8.60 1.90
N HIS A 51 -7.48 8.83 3.17
CA HIS A 51 -7.32 7.76 4.17
C HIS A 51 -8.63 6.98 4.36
N GLU A 52 -9.76 7.68 4.49
CA GLU A 52 -11.07 7.03 4.62
C GLU A 52 -11.45 6.27 3.34
N ALA A 53 -11.20 6.83 2.16
CA ALA A 53 -11.44 6.15 0.89
C ALA A 53 -10.62 4.86 0.77
N LEU A 54 -9.35 4.88 1.19
CA LEU A 54 -8.51 3.68 1.29
C LEU A 54 -9.08 2.66 2.27
N GLY A 55 -9.48 3.09 3.48
CA GLY A 55 -10.10 2.23 4.48
C GLY A 55 -11.34 1.51 3.94
N ARG A 56 -12.27 2.26 3.33
CA ARG A 56 -13.48 1.71 2.69
C ARG A 56 -13.14 0.76 1.55
N LEU A 57 -12.19 1.11 0.68
CA LEU A 57 -11.77 0.26 -0.44
C LEU A 57 -11.13 -1.05 0.05
N LEU A 58 -10.46 -1.04 1.19
CA LEU A 58 -9.83 -2.21 1.81
C LEU A 58 -10.79 -2.99 2.72
N GLY A 59 -11.99 -2.46 3.00
CA GLY A 59 -12.94 -3.07 3.93
C GLY A 59 -12.52 -2.94 5.40
N LEU A 60 -11.70 -1.94 5.72
CA LEU A 60 -11.25 -1.67 7.07
C LEU A 60 -12.30 -0.83 7.81
N PRO A 61 -12.57 -1.11 9.09
CA PRO A 61 -13.42 -0.26 9.90
C PRO A 61 -12.76 1.12 10.04
N VAL A 62 -13.55 2.18 9.85
CA VAL A 62 -13.12 3.53 10.21
C VAL A 62 -12.99 3.59 11.73
N ALA A 63 -11.80 3.95 12.23
CA ALA A 63 -11.63 4.21 13.65
C ALA A 63 -12.46 5.47 13.99
N PRO A 64 -13.37 5.44 14.97
CA PRO A 64 -14.08 6.63 15.39
C PRO A 64 -13.08 7.64 15.96
N GLU A 65 -13.21 8.90 15.56
CA GLU A 65 -12.40 9.98 16.14
C GLU A 65 -12.88 10.23 17.57
N GLY A 66 -11.96 10.08 18.52
CA GLY A 66 -12.17 10.34 19.95
C GLY A 66 -11.50 11.63 20.38
#